data_AF-A0A9W9A634-F1
#
_entry.id   AF-A0A9W9A634-F1
#
_cell.length_a   1.000
_cell.length_b   1.000
_cell.length_c   1.000
_cell.angle_alpha   90.00
_cell.angle_beta   90.00
_cell.angle_gamma   90.00
#
_symmetry.space_group_name_H-M   'P 1'
#
loop_
_entity.id
_entity.type
_entity.pdbx_description
1 polymer ?
#
loop_
_entity_poly.entity_id
_entity_poly.type
_entity_poly.pdbx_seq_one_letter_code
_entity_poly.pdbx_strand_id
1 'polypeptide(L)'
;MVLIRSRKFLGCLALGTGVWMLALFSLMLGIAGSVIGWLEIVILDKHPLPLEDKVFLFIRTIVLSLLVLLSLIGLFVGLSKRPGLAFIYSKLVASHYILLLVSLALTLVLTLRSVNDSVVDQCTNGTSNRMIIEFCSPGWSMVQGALICIVGVSVLVQLYAFVMAGNFAYRLDLETAVVFPDASSFRSDKFHPLEDKPSFLV
;
A
#
# COMPACT_ATOMS: atom_id res chain seq x y z
N MET A 1 2.64 -5.31 19.68
CA MET A 1 2.55 -6.05 18.40
C MET A 1 3.80 -6.89 18.26
N VAL A 2 3.67 -8.22 18.25
CA VAL A 2 4.81 -9.13 18.01
C VAL A 2 5.05 -9.18 16.50
N LEU A 3 5.80 -8.21 15.98
CA LEU A 3 6.32 -8.27 14.61
C LEU A 3 7.47 -9.28 14.58
N ILE A 4 7.46 -10.19 13.61
CA ILE A 4 8.57 -11.12 13.37
C ILE A 4 9.83 -10.27 13.15
N ARG A 5 10.78 -10.38 14.09
CA ARG A 5 12.01 -9.58 14.13
C ARG A 5 12.99 -10.06 13.06
N SER A 6 12.77 -9.67 11.82
CA SER A 6 13.70 -9.97 10.74
C SER A 6 14.87 -8.99 10.76
N ARG A 7 16.07 -9.50 11.07
CA ARG A 7 17.28 -8.66 11.16
C ARG A 7 17.92 -8.35 9.81
N LYS A 8 17.56 -9.08 8.74
CA LYS A 8 18.15 -8.99 7.39
C LYS A 8 17.09 -9.21 6.31
N PHE A 9 17.18 -8.50 5.18
CA PHE A 9 16.36 -8.73 3.99
C PHE A 9 16.99 -9.87 3.18
N LEU A 10 16.23 -10.93 2.85
CA LEU A 10 16.73 -12.10 2.07
C LEU A 10 18.08 -12.68 2.58
N GLY A 11 18.31 -12.65 3.90
CA GLY A 11 19.50 -13.25 4.53
C GLY A 11 20.79 -12.42 4.46
N CYS A 12 20.94 -11.49 3.52
CA CYS A 12 22.19 -10.73 3.30
C CYS A 12 22.04 -9.22 3.03
N LEU A 13 20.87 -8.70 2.66
CA LEU A 13 20.71 -7.29 2.29
C LEU A 13 20.34 -6.41 3.48
N ALA A 14 20.82 -5.16 3.44
CA ALA A 14 20.47 -4.13 4.40
C ALA A 14 18.95 -3.87 4.37
N LEU A 15 18.35 -3.61 5.54
CA LEU A 15 16.89 -3.39 5.61
C LEU A 15 16.44 -2.20 4.75
N GLY A 16 17.23 -1.12 4.71
CA GLY A 16 16.92 0.06 3.89
C GLY A 16 16.86 -0.25 2.40
N THR A 17 17.78 -1.06 1.87
CA THR A 17 17.73 -1.53 0.48
C THR A 17 16.50 -2.38 0.19
N GLY A 18 16.03 -3.15 1.17
CA GLY A 18 14.78 -3.92 1.05
C GLY A 18 13.56 -3.01 0.88
N VAL A 19 13.43 -1.96 1.71
CA VAL A 19 12.34 -0.98 1.59
C VAL A 19 12.39 -0.27 0.23
N TRP A 20 13.58 0.11 -0.24
CA TRP A 20 13.76 0.75 -1.54
C TRP A 20 13.37 -0.16 -2.72
N MET A 21 13.81 -1.43 -2.71
CA MET A 21 13.46 -2.40 -3.76
C MET A 21 11.95 -2.68 -3.81
N LEU A 22 11.30 -2.84 -2.65
CA LEU A 22 9.87 -3.06 -2.58
C LEU A 22 9.06 -1.84 -3.01
N ALA A 23 9.57 -0.64 -2.73
CA ALA A 23 8.98 0.60 -3.22
C ALA A 23 9.09 0.70 -4.75
N LEU A 24 10.22 0.32 -5.36
CA LEU A 24 10.34 0.26 -6.83
C LEU A 24 9.36 -0.73 -7.46
N PHE A 25 9.25 -1.93 -6.87
CA PHE A 25 8.35 -2.94 -7.39
C PHE A 25 6.87 -2.52 -7.25
N SER A 26 6.52 -1.92 -6.12
CA SER A 26 5.20 -1.33 -5.90
C SER A 26 4.91 -0.18 -6.86
N LEU A 27 5.93 0.63 -7.21
CA LEU A 27 5.82 1.72 -8.17
C LEU A 27 5.48 1.18 -9.57
N MET A 28 6.19 0.15 -10.02
CA MET A 28 5.94 -0.49 -11.32
C MET A 28 4.53 -1.05 -11.41
N LEU A 29 4.08 -1.78 -10.37
CA LEU A 29 2.73 -2.33 -10.31
C LEU A 29 1.65 -1.23 -10.24
N GLY A 30 1.89 -0.19 -9.45
CA GLY A 30 0.98 0.95 -9.32
C GLY A 30 0.83 1.73 -10.62
N ILE A 31 1.93 2.02 -11.33
CA ILE A 31 1.89 2.71 -12.62
C ILE A 31 1.16 1.87 -13.66
N ALA A 32 1.54 0.59 -13.80
CA ALA A 32 0.89 -0.30 -14.76
C ALA A 32 -0.62 -0.43 -14.49
N GLY A 33 -1.00 -0.67 -13.23
CA GLY A 33 -2.40 -0.79 -12.84
C GLY A 33 -3.19 0.52 -12.98
N SER A 34 -2.60 1.66 -12.63
CA SER A 34 -3.23 2.98 -12.76
C SER A 34 -3.47 3.34 -14.23
N VAL A 35 -2.47 3.15 -15.10
CA VAL A 35 -2.60 3.44 -16.55
C VAL A 35 -3.71 2.59 -17.16
N ILE A 36 -3.74 1.28 -16.87
CA ILE A 36 -4.79 0.38 -17.38
C ILE A 36 -6.16 0.82 -16.84
N GLY A 37 -6.27 1.12 -15.54
CA GLY A 37 -7.54 1.55 -14.94
C GLY A 37 -8.08 2.87 -15.50
N TRP A 38 -7.22 3.87 -15.69
CA TRP A 38 -7.63 5.13 -16.32
C TRP A 38 -8.01 4.95 -17.79
N LEU A 39 -7.31 4.09 -18.53
CA LEU A 39 -7.66 3.77 -19.92
C LEU A 39 -9.04 3.10 -19.99
N GLU A 40 -9.32 2.17 -19.07
CA GLU A 40 -10.62 1.52 -18.93
C GLU A 40 -11.73 2.54 -18.65
N ILE A 41 -11.52 3.50 -17.73
CA ILE A 41 -12.47 4.59 -17.46
C ILE A 41 -12.78 5.39 -18.73
N VAL A 42 -11.75 5.78 -19.50
CA VAL A 42 -11.92 6.61 -20.70
C VAL A 42 -12.66 5.86 -21.82
N ILE A 43 -12.45 4.56 -21.95
CA ILE A 43 -13.16 3.73 -22.93
C ILE A 43 -14.61 3.51 -22.50
N LEU A 44 -14.85 3.20 -21.23
CA LEU A 44 -16.19 2.96 -20.67
C LEU A 44 -17.02 4.24 -20.54
N ASP A 45 -16.42 5.43 -20.53
CA ASP A 45 -17.18 6.67 -20.56
C ASP A 45 -17.92 6.87 -21.91
N LYS A 46 -17.40 6.27 -22.99
CA LYS A 46 -18.06 6.25 -24.30
C LYS A 46 -19.11 5.13 -24.44
N HIS A 47 -19.09 4.16 -23.53
CA HIS A 47 -19.91 2.95 -23.56
C HIS A 47 -20.41 2.64 -22.13
N PRO A 48 -21.53 3.25 -21.69
CA PRO A 48 -21.88 3.32 -20.28
C PRO A 48 -22.23 1.95 -19.69
N LEU A 49 -21.49 1.55 -18.65
CA LEU A 49 -21.83 0.44 -17.76
C LEU A 49 -22.82 0.87 -16.67
N PRO A 50 -23.45 -0.09 -15.96
CA PRO A 50 -24.19 0.20 -14.73
C PRO A 50 -23.34 1.03 -13.74
N LEU A 51 -24.00 1.98 -13.06
CA LEU A 51 -23.35 2.95 -12.18
C LEU A 51 -22.53 2.30 -11.06
N GLU A 52 -22.97 1.16 -10.53
CA GLU A 52 -22.28 0.43 -9.46
C GLU A 52 -20.87 -0.02 -9.90
N ASP A 53 -20.76 -0.59 -11.10
CA ASP A 53 -19.50 -1.09 -11.64
C ASP A 53 -18.53 0.07 -11.95
N LYS A 54 -19.06 1.21 -12.42
CA LYS A 54 -18.28 2.44 -12.65
C LYS A 54 -17.64 2.95 -11.36
N VAL A 55 -18.38 2.95 -10.24
CA VAL A 55 -17.86 3.41 -8.94
C VAL A 55 -16.73 2.52 -8.45
N PHE A 56 -16.87 1.19 -8.53
CA PHE A 56 -15.84 0.26 -8.10
C PHE A 56 -14.55 0.37 -8.93
N LEU A 57 -14.70 0.59 -10.23
CA LEU A 57 -13.59 0.78 -11.14
C LEU A 57 -12.81 2.07 -10.84
N PHE A 58 -13.53 3.15 -10.51
CA PHE A 58 -12.92 4.40 -10.03
C PHE A 58 -12.17 4.20 -8.71
N ILE A 59 -12.79 3.55 -7.72
CA ILE A 59 -12.17 3.28 -6.42
C ILE A 59 -10.86 2.50 -6.61
N ARG A 60 -10.88 1.41 -7.38
CA ARG A 60 -9.70 0.60 -7.69
C ARG A 60 -8.58 1.45 -8.30
N THR A 61 -8.93 2.26 -9.30
CA THR A 61 -7.96 3.09 -10.05
C THR A 61 -7.33 4.16 -9.15
N ILE A 62 -8.13 4.77 -8.26
CA ILE A 62 -7.63 5.74 -7.27
C ILE A 62 -6.69 5.06 -6.27
N VAL A 63 -7.04 3.88 -5.76
CA VAL A 63 -6.20 3.13 -4.83
C VAL A 63 -4.87 2.73 -5.48
N LEU A 64 -4.88 2.26 -6.73
CA LEU A 64 -3.64 1.97 -7.47
C LEU A 64 -2.80 3.22 -7.75
N SER A 65 -3.43 4.37 -7.92
CA SER A 65 -2.71 5.66 -8.06
C SER A 65 -2.10 6.10 -6.73
N LEU A 66 -2.78 5.87 -5.61
CA LEU A 66 -2.25 6.12 -4.27
C LEU A 66 -1.04 5.22 -3.96
N LEU A 67 -1.03 3.98 -4.46
CA LEU A 67 0.14 3.09 -4.40
C LEU A 67 1.38 3.72 -5.03
N VAL A 68 1.24 4.42 -6.17
CA VAL A 68 2.34 5.15 -6.82
C VAL A 68 2.90 6.23 -5.90
N LEU A 69 2.03 7.06 -5.33
CA LEU A 69 2.43 8.12 -4.40
C LEU A 69 3.15 7.57 -3.16
N LEU A 70 2.60 6.51 -2.55
CA LEU A 70 3.24 5.85 -1.41
C LEU A 70 4.58 5.21 -1.79
N SER A 71 4.70 4.68 -3.00
CA SER A 71 5.96 4.10 -3.49
C SER A 71 7.04 5.17 -3.59
N LEU A 72 6.72 6.37 -4.10
CA LEU A 72 7.66 7.50 -4.11
C LEU A 72 8.13 7.89 -2.70
N ILE A 73 7.21 7.93 -1.73
CA ILE A 73 7.55 8.17 -0.32
C ILE A 73 8.47 7.04 0.20
N GLY A 74 8.17 5.79 -0.13
CA GLY A 74 8.99 4.63 0.25
C GLY A 74 10.42 4.70 -0.28
N LEU A 75 10.60 5.16 -1.51
CA LEU A 75 11.93 5.39 -2.10
C LEU A 75 12.71 6.45 -1.30
N PHE A 76 12.05 7.56 -0.96
CA PHE A 76 12.67 8.62 -0.16
C PHE A 76 13.00 8.16 1.27
N VAL A 77 12.12 7.38 1.89
CA VAL A 77 12.31 6.82 3.24
C VAL A 77 13.44 5.81 3.28
N GLY A 78 13.58 4.96 2.26
CA GLY A 78 14.69 4.01 2.18
C GLY A 78 16.08 4.68 2.13
N LEU A 79 16.15 5.89 1.57
CA LEU A 79 17.35 6.72 1.54
C LEU A 79 17.52 7.57 2.81
N SER A 80 16.41 7.97 3.42
CA SER A 80 16.40 8.83 4.61
C SER A 80 16.63 8.02 5.88
N LYS A 81 17.77 8.21 6.55
CA LYS A 81 18.06 7.60 7.87
C LYS A 81 17.29 8.25 9.03
N ARG A 82 16.01 8.60 8.83
CA ARG A 82 15.18 9.30 9.83
C ARG A 82 14.10 8.37 10.40
N PRO A 83 14.13 8.02 11.70
CA PRO A 83 13.20 7.04 12.29
C PRO A 83 11.74 7.48 12.22
N GLY A 84 11.45 8.77 12.44
CA GLY A 84 10.08 9.30 12.39
C GLY A 84 9.42 9.14 11.02
N LEU A 85 10.17 9.39 9.94
CA LEU A 85 9.65 9.20 8.57
C LEU A 85 9.38 7.73 8.26
N ALA A 86 10.26 6.83 8.70
CA ALA A 86 10.07 5.39 8.54
C ALA A 86 8.84 4.88 9.29
N PHE A 87 8.59 5.40 10.50
CA PHE A 87 7.42 5.04 11.30
C PHE A 87 6.10 5.51 10.65
N ILE A 88 6.05 6.77 10.21
CA ILE A 88 4.88 7.32 9.50
C ILE A 88 4.60 6.52 8.22
N TYR A 89 5.65 6.23 7.44
CA TYR A 89 5.53 5.42 6.23
C TYR A 89 4.96 4.02 6.51
N SER A 90 5.45 3.33 7.55
CA SER A 90 4.90 2.02 7.94
C SER A 90 3.39 2.08 8.24
N LYS A 91 2.92 3.14 8.90
CA LYS A 91 1.48 3.35 9.16
C LYS A 91 0.70 3.64 7.88
N LEU A 92 1.23 4.45 6.98
CA LEU A 92 0.60 4.74 5.69
C LEU A 92 0.46 3.49 4.82
N VAL A 93 1.50 2.65 4.77
CA VAL A 93 1.45 1.36 4.06
C VAL A 93 0.41 0.44 4.69
N ALA A 94 0.31 0.38 6.02
CA ALA A 94 -0.71 -0.42 6.69
C ALA A 94 -2.14 0.03 6.37
N SER A 95 -2.42 1.35 6.38
CA SER A 95 -3.74 1.86 6.01
C SER A 95 -4.06 1.59 4.54
N HIS A 96 -3.08 1.75 3.66
CA HIS A 96 -3.26 1.49 2.24
C HIS A 96 -3.50 0.01 1.93
N TYR A 97 -2.83 -0.89 2.66
CA TYR A 97 -3.00 -2.33 2.50
C TYR A 97 -4.47 -2.75 2.69
N ILE A 98 -5.18 -2.15 3.65
CA ILE A 98 -6.61 -2.39 3.87
C ILE A 98 -7.43 -1.94 2.65
N LEU A 99 -7.16 -0.75 2.11
CA LEU A 99 -7.84 -0.25 0.91
C LEU A 99 -7.59 -1.14 -0.32
N LEU A 100 -6.38 -1.69 -0.42
CA LEU A 100 -5.99 -2.57 -1.51
C LEU A 100 -6.70 -3.93 -1.41
N LEU A 101 -6.87 -4.48 -0.20
CA LEU A 101 -7.67 -5.69 0.03
C LEU A 101 -9.14 -5.50 -0.35
N VAL A 102 -9.73 -4.37 0.03
CA VAL A 102 -11.11 -4.04 -0.37
C VAL A 102 -11.21 -3.94 -1.89
N SER A 103 -10.26 -3.28 -2.53
CA SER A 103 -10.21 -3.14 -3.99
C SER A 103 -10.06 -4.49 -4.71
N LEU A 104 -9.26 -5.41 -4.15
CA LEU A 104 -9.13 -6.78 -4.66
C LEU A 104 -10.44 -7.56 -4.55
N ALA A 105 -11.10 -7.48 -3.38
CA ALA A 105 -12.38 -8.15 -3.15
C ALA A 105 -13.45 -7.65 -4.12
N LEU A 106 -13.57 -6.33 -4.30
CA LEU A 106 -14.51 -5.73 -5.25
C LEU A 106 -14.21 -6.16 -6.70
N THR A 107 -12.93 -6.18 -7.08
CA THR A 107 -12.53 -6.64 -8.42
C THR A 107 -12.89 -8.10 -8.66
N LEU A 108 -12.66 -8.97 -7.68
CA LEU A 108 -13.04 -10.39 -7.77
C LEU A 108 -14.55 -10.56 -7.87
N VAL A 109 -15.33 -9.84 -7.07
CA VAL A 109 -16.80 -9.89 -7.13
C VAL A 109 -17.30 -9.47 -8.51
N LEU A 110 -16.76 -8.40 -9.08
CA LEU A 110 -17.12 -7.94 -10.42
C LEU A 110 -16.77 -8.96 -11.51
N THR A 111 -15.57 -9.53 -11.45
CA THR A 111 -15.14 -10.51 -12.47
C THR A 111 -15.87 -11.85 -12.35
N LEU A 112 -16.29 -12.24 -11.15
CA LEU A 112 -17.05 -13.48 -10.93
C LEU A 112 -18.55 -13.33 -11.18
N ARG A 113 -19.07 -12.10 -11.24
CA ARG A 113 -20.49 -11.85 -11.54
C ARG A 113 -20.75 -12.13 -13.03
N SER A 114 -21.63 -13.07 -13.32
CA SER A 114 -22.13 -13.27 -14.69
C SER A 114 -22.90 -12.04 -15.14
N VAL A 115 -22.46 -11.43 -16.23
CA VAL A 115 -23.15 -10.28 -16.85
C VAL A 115 -24.03 -10.79 -17.98
N ASN A 116 -25.19 -10.15 -18.16
CA ASN A 116 -26.11 -10.48 -19.25
C ASN A 116 -25.52 -10.04 -20.61
N ASP A 117 -25.62 -10.90 -21.63
CA ASP A 117 -25.12 -10.64 -22.99
C ASP A 117 -25.64 -9.32 -23.58
N SER A 118 -26.83 -8.87 -23.15
CA SER A 118 -27.41 -7.58 -23.55
C SER A 118 -26.58 -6.36 -23.15
N VAL A 119 -25.85 -6.44 -22.03
CA VAL A 119 -24.96 -5.35 -21.55
C VAL A 119 -23.70 -5.29 -22.40
N VAL A 120 -23.20 -6.44 -22.83
CA VAL A 120 -22.01 -6.56 -23.70
C VAL A 120 -22.30 -6.05 -25.09
N ASP A 121 -23.46 -6.39 -25.65
CA ASP A 121 -23.89 -5.95 -26.97
C ASP A 121 -24.11 -4.42 -26.98
N GLN A 122 -24.71 -3.87 -25.90
CA GLN A 122 -24.86 -2.44 -25.72
C GLN A 122 -23.52 -1.71 -25.54
N CYS A 123 -22.55 -2.32 -24.85
CA CYS A 123 -21.21 -1.76 -24.65
C CYS A 123 -20.39 -1.76 -25.94
N THR A 124 -20.45 -2.85 -26.72
CA THR A 124 -19.69 -2.96 -27.97
C THR A 124 -20.30 -2.11 -29.09
N ASN A 125 -21.61 -1.83 -29.07
CA ASN A 125 -22.31 -1.02 -30.07
C ASN A 125 -21.96 -1.43 -31.52
N GLY A 126 -21.78 -2.73 -31.75
CA GLY A 126 -21.39 -3.29 -33.05
C GLY A 126 -19.95 -3.04 -33.50
N THR A 127 -19.06 -2.54 -32.62
CA THR A 127 -17.64 -2.34 -32.95
C THR A 127 -16.90 -3.66 -33.16
N SER A 128 -16.05 -3.73 -34.18
CA SER A 128 -15.15 -4.86 -34.42
C SER A 128 -13.76 -4.68 -33.78
N ASN A 129 -13.56 -3.57 -33.03
CA ASN A 129 -12.28 -3.30 -32.39
C ASN A 129 -12.07 -4.26 -31.20
N ARG A 130 -11.13 -5.19 -31.38
CA ARG A 130 -10.78 -6.22 -30.40
C ARG A 130 -10.48 -5.66 -29.00
N MET A 131 -9.85 -4.49 -28.92
CA MET A 131 -9.56 -3.84 -27.65
C MET A 131 -10.84 -3.46 -26.91
N ILE A 132 -11.79 -2.84 -27.59
CA ILE A 132 -13.08 -2.42 -26.99
C ILE A 132 -13.89 -3.66 -26.58
N ILE A 133 -13.89 -4.70 -27.41
CA ILE A 133 -14.53 -5.98 -27.09
C ILE A 133 -13.91 -6.59 -25.83
N GLU A 134 -12.58 -6.58 -25.68
CA GLU A 134 -11.88 -7.11 -24.50
C GLU A 134 -12.16 -6.31 -23.22
N PHE A 135 -12.46 -5.00 -23.33
CA PHE A 135 -12.89 -4.15 -22.20
C PHE A 135 -14.37 -4.31 -21.85
N CYS A 136 -15.23 -4.52 -22.85
CA CYS A 136 -16.67 -4.69 -22.70
C CYS A 136 -17.08 -6.13 -22.34
N SER A 137 -16.25 -7.12 -22.64
CA SER A 137 -16.49 -8.54 -22.40
C SER A 137 -16.31 -8.88 -20.91
N PRO A 138 -17.38 -9.32 -20.22
CA PRO A 138 -17.31 -9.86 -18.88
C PRO A 138 -16.82 -11.31 -18.98
N GLY A 139 -15.78 -11.65 -18.22
CA GLY A 139 -15.15 -12.97 -18.26
C GLY A 139 -13.62 -12.86 -18.17
N TRP A 140 -12.92 -13.99 -18.34
CA TRP A 140 -11.45 -14.05 -18.29
C TRP A 140 -10.81 -13.41 -19.54
N SER A 141 -11.12 -12.14 -19.78
CA SER A 141 -10.41 -11.27 -20.71
C SER A 141 -8.99 -11.07 -20.20
N MET A 142 -8.04 -10.96 -21.13
CA MET A 142 -6.63 -10.78 -20.82
C MET A 142 -6.42 -9.52 -19.96
N VAL A 143 -7.22 -8.48 -20.17
CA VAL A 143 -7.15 -7.21 -19.42
C VAL A 143 -7.62 -7.36 -17.98
N GLN A 144 -8.80 -7.95 -17.75
CA GLN A 144 -9.31 -8.16 -16.39
C GLN A 144 -8.42 -9.12 -15.60
N GLY A 145 -7.95 -10.20 -16.23
CA GLY A 145 -7.00 -11.12 -15.65
C GLY A 145 -5.67 -10.43 -15.27
N ALA A 146 -5.16 -9.56 -16.13
CA ALA A 146 -3.96 -8.77 -15.83
C ALA A 146 -4.16 -7.84 -14.62
N LEU A 147 -5.32 -7.16 -14.52
CA LEU A 147 -5.63 -6.29 -13.39
C LEU A 147 -5.75 -7.05 -12.07
N ILE A 148 -6.45 -8.19 -12.05
CA ILE A 148 -6.53 -9.05 -10.86
C ILE A 148 -5.13 -9.49 -10.44
N CYS A 149 -4.28 -9.88 -11.39
CA CYS A 149 -2.91 -10.27 -11.13
C CYS A 149 -2.09 -9.11 -10.54
N ILE A 150 -2.17 -7.92 -11.13
CA ILE A 150 -1.47 -6.72 -10.63
C ILE A 150 -1.91 -6.40 -9.20
N VAL A 151 -3.22 -6.35 -8.91
CA VAL A 151 -3.72 -6.05 -7.57
C VAL A 151 -3.33 -7.16 -6.58
N GLY A 152 -3.47 -8.43 -6.97
CA GLY A 152 -3.10 -9.58 -6.13
C GLY A 152 -1.61 -9.61 -5.76
N VAL A 153 -0.73 -9.40 -6.74
CA VAL A 153 0.72 -9.28 -6.49
C VAL A 153 1.00 -8.05 -5.63
N SER A 154 0.33 -6.92 -5.88
CA SER A 154 0.49 -5.70 -5.07
C SER A 154 0.15 -5.91 -3.59
N VAL A 155 -0.87 -6.73 -3.29
CA VAL A 155 -1.21 -7.10 -1.90
C VAL A 155 -0.05 -7.82 -1.22
N LEU A 156 0.54 -8.82 -1.88
CA LEU A 156 1.68 -9.57 -1.33
C LEU A 156 2.90 -8.67 -1.10
N VAL A 157 3.18 -7.79 -2.06
CA VAL A 157 4.29 -6.83 -1.99
C VAL A 157 4.07 -5.84 -0.85
N GLN A 158 2.86 -5.30 -0.70
CA GLN A 158 2.52 -4.37 0.38
C GLN A 158 2.61 -5.03 1.76
N LEU A 159 2.15 -6.27 1.90
CA LEU A 159 2.29 -7.02 3.15
C LEU A 159 3.76 -7.13 3.55
N TYR A 160 4.61 -7.47 2.58
CA TYR A 160 6.05 -7.59 2.82
C TYR A 160 6.70 -6.22 3.08
N ALA A 161 6.29 -5.18 2.36
CA ALA A 161 6.74 -3.81 2.57
C ALA A 161 6.37 -3.28 3.96
N PHE A 162 5.18 -3.61 4.47
CA PHE A 162 4.74 -3.25 5.82
C PHE A 162 5.66 -3.86 6.89
N VAL A 163 5.94 -5.17 6.79
CA VAL A 163 6.83 -5.88 7.72
C VAL A 163 8.24 -5.30 7.68
N MET A 164 8.76 -5.00 6.49
CA MET A 164 10.09 -4.44 6.32
C MET A 164 10.20 -3.00 6.83
N ALA A 165 9.23 -2.14 6.50
CA ALA A 165 9.19 -0.76 6.97
C ALA A 165 9.09 -0.69 8.51
N GLY A 166 8.29 -1.56 9.13
CA GLY A 166 8.19 -1.63 10.59
C GLY A 166 9.51 -2.04 11.26
N ASN A 167 10.17 -3.07 10.72
CA ASN A 167 11.48 -3.49 11.22
C ASN A 167 12.58 -2.44 10.98
N PHE A 168 12.49 -1.68 9.87
CA PHE A 168 13.45 -0.62 9.55
C PHE A 168 13.29 0.59 10.47
N ALA A 169 12.04 1.01 10.74
CA ALA A 169 11.76 2.08 11.70
C ALA A 169 12.28 1.74 13.09
N TYR A 170 12.03 0.50 13.56
CA TYR A 170 12.52 0.04 14.85
C TYR A 170 14.06 0.00 14.93
N ARG A 171 14.73 -0.41 13.84
CA ARG A 171 16.20 -0.38 13.76
C ARG A 171 16.77 1.03 13.89
N LEU A 172 16.22 1.97 13.13
CA LEU A 172 16.65 3.38 13.16
C LEU A 172 16.44 4.02 14.54
N ASP A 173 15.34 3.69 15.21
CA ASP A 173 15.06 4.16 16.57
C ASP A 173 16.11 3.66 17.56
N LEU A 174 16.44 2.37 17.48
CA LEU A 174 17.44 1.73 18.34
C LEU A 174 18.86 2.28 18.09
N GLU A 175 19.23 2.51 16.84
CA GLU A 175 20.50 3.17 16.47
C GLU A 175 20.55 4.61 17.01
N THR A 176 19.45 5.34 16.95
CA THR A 176 19.38 6.72 17.47
C THR A 176 19.47 6.76 19.00
N ALA A 177 18.83 5.82 19.70
CA ALA A 177 18.88 5.71 21.15
C ALA A 177 20.27 5.34 21.69
N VAL A 178 21.05 4.54 20.94
CA VAL A 178 22.43 4.19 21.31
C VAL A 178 23.40 5.36 21.10
N VAL A 179 23.17 6.19 20.08
CA VAL A 179 24.04 7.33 19.76
C VAL A 179 23.84 8.52 20.71
N PHE A 180 22.64 8.69 21.27
CA PHE A 180 22.33 9.78 22.22
C PHE A 180 21.80 9.24 23.57
N PRO A 181 22.65 8.60 24.40
CA PRO A 181 22.24 8.13 25.73
C PRO A 181 21.90 9.28 26.71
N ASP A 182 22.36 10.50 26.44
CA ASP A 182 22.22 11.67 27.34
C ASP A 182 20.89 12.43 27.26
N ALA A 183 20.00 12.12 26.33
CA ALA A 183 18.67 12.75 26.32
C ALA A 183 17.76 12.18 27.43
N SER A 184 18.03 10.96 27.91
CA SER A 184 17.32 10.35 29.04
C SER A 184 17.82 10.80 30.41
N SER A 185 19.09 11.22 30.56
CA SER A 185 19.62 11.74 31.82
C SER A 185 18.96 13.09 32.18
N PHE A 186 18.74 13.95 31.18
CA PHE A 186 18.07 15.25 31.38
C PHE A 186 16.60 15.17 31.82
N ARG A 187 15.92 14.04 31.60
CA ARG A 187 14.55 13.84 32.08
C ARG A 187 14.51 13.28 33.51
N SER A 188 15.57 12.62 33.97
CA SER A 188 15.63 12.07 35.32
C SER A 188 15.96 13.12 36.39
N ASP A 189 16.69 14.19 36.03
CA ASP A 189 17.05 15.26 36.99
C ASP A 189 15.91 16.23 37.34
N LYS A 190 14.74 16.13 36.68
CA LYS A 190 13.57 16.98 36.99
C LYS A 190 12.55 16.35 37.93
N PHE A 191 12.80 15.14 38.43
CA PHE A 191 11.97 14.53 39.47
C PHE A 191 12.85 14.09 40.65
N HIS A 192 13.29 15.07 41.43
CA HIS A 192 13.46 14.86 42.86
C HIS A 192 12.08 15.04 43.51
N PRO A 193 11.40 13.98 43.98
CA PRO A 193 10.37 14.17 44.98
C PRO A 193 11.06 14.67 46.24
N LEU A 194 10.64 15.85 46.71
CA LEU A 194 11.05 16.42 47.98
C LEU A 194 10.88 15.36 49.09
N GLU A 195 11.96 15.10 49.82
CA GLU A 195 11.95 14.38 51.09
C GLU A 195 10.91 15.01 52.01
N ASP A 196 9.81 14.30 52.24
CA ASP A 196 8.89 14.63 53.32
C ASP A 196 9.45 14.00 54.60
N LYS A 197 10.00 14.87 55.44
CA LYS A 197 10.61 14.54 56.73
C LYS A 197 9.51 14.50 57.79
N PRO A 198 9.17 13.36 58.41
CA PRO A 198 8.30 13.38 59.57
C PRO A 198 9.14 13.65 60.82
N SER A 199 9.16 14.91 61.23
CA SER A 199 9.40 15.30 62.62
C SER A 199 8.08 15.19 63.41
N PHE A 200 8.07 14.41 64.49
CA PHE A 200 7.38 14.60 65.79
C PHE A 200 7.36 13.22 66.50
N LEU A 201 8.20 12.89 67.50
CA LEU A 201 8.32 13.36 68.89
C LEU A 201 7.10 13.04 69.78
N VAL A 202 7.40 12.26 70.83
CA VAL A 202 6.67 11.90 72.07
C VAL A 202 5.69 10.73 71.99
#